data_AF-A0A919AAD7-F1
#
_entry.id   AF-A0A919AAD7-F1
#
_cell.length_a   1.000
_cell.length_b   1.000
_cell.length_c   1.000
_cell.angle_alpha   90.00
_cell.angle_beta   90.00
_cell.angle_gamma   90.00
#
_symmetry.space_group_name_H-M   'P 1'
#
loop_
_entity.id
_entity.type
_entity.pdbx_description
1 polymer ?
#
loop_
_entity_poly.entity_id
_entity_poly.type
_entity_poly.pdbx_seq_one_letter_code
_entity_poly.pdbx_strand_id
1 'polypeptide(L)'
;MVSAGPDGKSPDGQRRKRKLTMFLAGVGGALVVIAAAVFLTGVGGDGGDGKAERSAAPTTSTADLPPGVECSGAACAGKDPENMGCGGEFARTTARVTVGAKTLVEVRHSKTCGAAWARITQARPGDTVRITGAGGGAGSRQSGTVDGDADAYTPMVPVTSPTQAKACATLTTGQRACTK
;
A
#
# COMPACT_ATOMS: atom_id res chain seq x y z
N MET A 1 -59.81 -42.26 -13.03
CA MET A 1 -59.28 -42.80 -11.77
C MET A 1 -57.82 -42.36 -11.68
N VAL A 2 -57.40 -41.80 -10.54
CA VAL A 2 -56.01 -41.51 -10.10
C VAL A 2 -55.28 -40.40 -10.89
N SER A 3 -54.51 -39.48 -10.32
CA SER A 3 -54.41 -38.75 -9.04
C SER A 3 -53.19 -37.83 -9.17
N ALA A 4 -53.18 -36.75 -8.38
CA ALA A 4 -52.14 -35.73 -8.33
C ALA A 4 -50.75 -36.22 -7.84
N GLY A 5 -49.72 -35.42 -8.14
CA GLY A 5 -48.43 -35.43 -7.45
C GLY A 5 -47.66 -34.13 -7.74
N PRO A 6 -47.40 -33.25 -6.74
CA PRO A 6 -46.91 -31.90 -6.93
C PRO A 6 -45.38 -31.78 -6.93
N ASP A 7 -44.91 -30.66 -7.48
CA ASP A 7 -43.54 -30.19 -7.56
C ASP A 7 -42.80 -30.20 -6.20
N GLY A 8 -41.76 -31.02 -6.10
CA GLY A 8 -40.82 -31.02 -4.98
C GLY A 8 -39.92 -29.78 -5.00
N LYS A 9 -40.26 -28.77 -4.19
CA LYS A 9 -39.37 -27.65 -3.84
C LYS A 9 -38.16 -28.19 -3.07
N SER A 10 -36.95 -28.08 -3.62
CA SER A 10 -35.70 -28.46 -2.92
C SER A 10 -35.49 -27.65 -1.61
N PRO A 11 -35.02 -28.30 -0.53
CA PRO A 11 -34.91 -27.74 0.83
C PRO A 11 -33.76 -26.73 1.06
N ASP A 12 -33.15 -26.20 -0.01
CA ASP A 12 -31.97 -25.33 0.06
C ASP A 12 -32.27 -23.86 0.39
N GLY A 13 -33.55 -23.46 0.36
CA GLY A 13 -33.99 -22.10 0.67
C GLY A 13 -34.01 -21.78 2.18
N GLN A 14 -34.22 -22.79 3.03
CA GLN A 14 -34.44 -22.58 4.46
C GLN A 14 -33.13 -22.45 5.25
N ARG A 15 -32.04 -23.09 4.80
CA ARG A 15 -30.70 -22.95 5.40
C ARG A 15 -30.07 -21.58 5.14
N ARG A 16 -30.36 -20.94 3.99
CA ARG A 16 -29.86 -19.60 3.65
C ARG A 16 -30.52 -18.49 4.47
N LYS A 17 -31.83 -18.60 4.75
CA LYS A 17 -32.55 -17.62 5.59
C LYS A 17 -32.09 -17.65 7.06
N ARG A 18 -31.72 -18.81 7.60
CA ARG A 18 -31.26 -18.95 9.00
C ARG A 18 -29.86 -18.38 9.25
N LYS A 19 -29.01 -18.30 8.21
CA LYS A 19 -27.69 -17.64 8.30
C LYS A 19 -27.78 -16.11 8.19
N LEU A 20 -28.80 -15.58 7.49
CA LEU A 20 -28.96 -14.14 7.32
C LEU A 20 -29.49 -13.44 8.58
N THR A 21 -30.32 -14.11 9.39
CA THR A 21 -30.84 -13.55 10.65
C THR A 21 -29.84 -13.56 11.79
N MET A 22 -28.79 -14.39 11.76
CA MET A 22 -27.73 -14.38 12.77
C MET A 22 -26.63 -13.33 12.52
N PHE A 23 -26.56 -12.71 11.34
CA PHE A 23 -25.63 -11.60 11.08
C PHE A 23 -26.21 -10.21 11.38
N LEU A 24 -27.54 -10.09 11.52
CA LEU A 24 -28.20 -8.82 11.87
C LEU A 24 -28.30 -8.57 13.39
N ALA A 25 -28.00 -9.57 14.23
CA ALA A 25 -27.98 -9.41 15.69
C ALA A 25 -26.58 -9.12 16.27
N GLY A 26 -25.51 -9.20 15.46
CA GLY A 26 -24.13 -8.96 15.92
C GLY A 26 -23.65 -7.51 15.80
N VAL A 27 -24.30 -6.69 14.96
CA VAL A 27 -23.84 -5.32 14.66
C VAL A 27 -24.35 -4.29 15.68
N GLY A 28 -25.47 -4.55 16.36
CA GLY A 28 -26.01 -3.65 17.39
C GLY A 28 -25.24 -3.65 18.71
N GLY A 29 -24.69 -4.80 19.13
CA GLY A 29 -24.00 -4.92 20.42
C GLY A 29 -22.64 -4.20 20.47
N ALA A 30 -21.89 -4.21 19.37
CA ALA A 30 -20.57 -3.57 19.33
C ALA A 30 -20.65 -2.03 19.41
N LEU A 31 -21.68 -1.41 18.84
CA LEU A 31 -21.88 0.05 18.90
C LEU A 31 -22.27 0.54 20.31
N VAL A 32 -23.03 -0.26 21.07
CA VAL A 32 -23.43 0.09 22.45
C VAL A 32 -22.26 -0.01 23.42
N VAL A 33 -21.35 -0.98 23.25
CA VAL A 33 -20.15 -1.10 24.09
C VAL A 33 -19.17 0.04 23.83
N ILE A 34 -19.03 0.48 22.58
CA ILE A 34 -18.18 1.64 22.23
C ILE A 34 -18.80 2.93 22.80
N ALA A 35 -20.12 3.11 22.74
CA ALA A 35 -20.78 4.28 23.33
C ALA A 35 -20.64 4.32 24.88
N ALA A 36 -20.74 3.17 25.55
CA ALA A 36 -20.55 3.09 27.01
C ALA A 36 -19.10 3.39 27.45
N ALA A 37 -18.10 2.99 26.66
CA ALA A 37 -16.70 3.29 26.95
C ALA A 37 -16.35 4.79 26.79
N VAL A 38 -17.00 5.47 25.83
CA VAL A 38 -16.81 6.92 25.62
C VAL A 38 -17.59 7.74 26.64
N PHE A 39 -18.75 7.27 27.11
CA PHE A 39 -19.55 8.02 28.09
C PHE A 39 -19.03 7.89 29.53
N LEU A 40 -18.38 6.78 29.89
CA LEU A 40 -17.77 6.60 31.22
C LEU A 40 -16.41 7.30 31.39
N THR A 41 -15.79 7.74 30.30
CA THR A 41 -14.57 8.57 30.34
C THR A 41 -14.86 10.07 30.22
N GLY A 42 -16.13 10.45 30.02
CA GLY A 42 -16.55 11.83 29.76
C GLY A 42 -17.32 12.54 30.88
N VAL A 43 -17.59 11.91 32.03
CA VAL A 43 -18.31 12.56 33.12
C VAL A 43 -17.62 12.38 34.47
N GLY A 44 -16.82 13.38 34.85
CA GLY A 44 -16.32 13.52 36.21
C GLY A 44 -15.01 14.29 36.29
N GLY A 45 -15.04 15.51 36.83
CA GLY A 45 -13.85 16.16 37.38
C GLY A 45 -13.77 17.66 37.17
N ASP A 46 -14.42 18.40 38.06
CA ASP A 46 -14.26 19.83 38.31
C ASP A 46 -12.83 20.17 38.80
N GLY A 47 -12.32 21.33 38.38
CA GLY A 47 -11.29 22.09 39.12
C GLY A 47 -9.82 21.82 38.79
N GLY A 48 -9.19 22.72 38.03
CA GLY A 48 -7.73 22.84 38.00
C GLY A 48 -7.19 23.65 36.81
N ASP A 49 -6.91 24.93 37.04
CA ASP A 49 -6.19 25.81 36.10
C ASP A 49 -4.79 25.26 35.78
N GLY A 50 -4.72 24.43 34.74
CA GLY A 50 -3.49 23.94 34.16
C GLY A 50 -3.48 24.28 32.67
N LYS A 51 -2.55 25.14 32.27
CA LYS A 51 -2.21 25.45 30.87
C LYS A 51 -1.81 24.15 30.15
N ALA A 52 -2.78 23.38 29.69
CA ALA A 52 -2.56 22.22 28.85
C ALA A 52 -2.24 22.71 27.44
N GLU A 53 -1.03 22.38 27.00
CA GLU A 53 -0.52 22.58 25.66
C GLU A 53 -1.57 22.10 24.66
N ARG A 54 -2.00 23.02 23.80
CA ARG A 54 -3.04 22.82 22.80
C ARG A 54 -2.57 21.69 21.89
N SER A 55 -3.08 20.47 22.11
CA SER A 55 -2.82 19.31 21.27
C SER A 55 -3.15 19.67 19.84
N ALA A 56 -2.11 19.95 19.05
CA ALA A 56 -2.26 20.24 17.63
C ALA A 56 -2.90 19.00 17.00
N ALA A 57 -4.13 19.13 16.52
CA ALA A 57 -4.73 18.13 15.67
C ALA A 57 -3.76 17.87 14.50
N PRO A 58 -3.54 16.61 14.07
CA PRO A 58 -2.66 16.34 12.95
C PRO A 58 -3.25 17.04 11.74
N THR A 59 -2.60 18.12 11.30
CA THR A 59 -2.96 18.79 10.06
C THR A 59 -2.41 17.89 8.96
N THR A 60 -3.26 17.03 8.40
CA THR A 60 -2.93 16.39 7.13
C THR A 60 -2.83 17.52 6.11
N SER A 61 -1.62 18.02 5.87
CA SER A 61 -1.35 18.86 4.71
C SER A 61 -1.62 18.02 3.47
N THR A 62 -2.86 18.05 2.99
CA THR A 62 -3.17 17.67 1.63
C THR A 62 -2.53 18.75 0.78
N ALA A 63 -1.27 18.53 0.40
CA ALA A 63 -0.68 19.29 -0.69
C ALA A 63 -1.66 19.21 -1.89
N ASP A 64 -1.83 20.30 -2.63
CA ASP A 64 -2.54 20.26 -3.91
C ASP A 64 -1.76 19.33 -4.84
N LEU A 65 -2.18 18.07 -4.89
CA LEU A 65 -1.60 17.05 -5.74
C LEU A 65 -2.30 17.06 -7.09
N PRO A 66 -1.56 16.84 -8.20
CA PRO A 66 -2.19 16.67 -9.51
C PRO A 66 -3.23 15.54 -9.48
N PRO A 67 -4.26 15.58 -10.35
CA PRO A 67 -5.26 14.53 -10.43
C PRO A 67 -4.64 13.14 -10.54
N GLY A 68 -5.13 12.20 -9.73
CA GLY A 68 -4.65 10.81 -9.68
C GLY A 68 -3.42 10.57 -8.80
N VAL A 69 -2.76 11.61 -8.30
CA VAL A 69 -1.63 11.45 -7.36
C VAL A 69 -2.16 11.45 -5.92
N GLU A 70 -1.92 10.35 -5.20
CA GLU A 70 -2.53 10.12 -3.88
C GLU A 70 -1.58 10.30 -2.68
N CYS A 71 -0.29 10.50 -2.93
CA CYS A 71 0.70 10.70 -1.86
C CYS A 71 1.82 11.67 -2.27
N SER A 72 2.49 12.24 -1.26
CA SER A 72 3.75 12.97 -1.45
C SER A 72 4.73 12.76 -0.30
N GLY A 73 6.02 12.85 -0.62
CA GLY A 73 7.14 12.75 0.32
C GLY A 73 7.10 11.48 1.14
N ALA A 74 7.21 11.64 2.47
CA ALA A 74 7.24 10.52 3.40
C ALA A 74 5.96 9.68 3.39
N ALA A 75 4.81 10.26 3.02
CA ALA A 75 3.54 9.54 2.94
C ALA A 75 3.50 8.49 1.81
N CYS A 76 4.43 8.56 0.85
CA CYS A 76 4.59 7.56 -0.21
C CYS A 76 5.44 6.35 0.22
N ALA A 77 6.09 6.38 1.39
CA ALA A 77 6.98 5.30 1.81
C ALA A 77 6.28 3.94 1.81
N GLY A 78 6.87 2.96 1.11
CA GLY A 78 6.37 1.59 1.05
C GLY A 78 5.07 1.41 0.24
N LYS A 79 4.57 2.47 -0.41
CA LYS A 79 3.40 2.38 -1.28
C LYS A 79 3.80 2.04 -2.71
N ASP A 80 2.88 1.44 -3.45
CA ASP A 80 3.08 1.13 -4.86
C ASP A 80 3.02 2.41 -5.73
N PRO A 81 4.01 2.64 -6.60
CA PRO A 81 4.09 3.87 -7.39
C PRO A 81 2.97 4.02 -8.44
N GLU A 82 2.44 2.93 -8.98
CA GLU A 82 1.38 2.98 -9.99
C GLU A 82 0.02 3.23 -9.32
N ASN A 83 -0.26 2.54 -8.21
CA ASN A 83 -1.48 2.75 -7.43
C ASN A 83 -1.58 4.17 -6.87
N MET A 84 -0.45 4.81 -6.55
CA MET A 84 -0.42 6.19 -6.05
C MET A 84 -0.35 7.24 -7.16
N GLY A 85 -0.39 6.84 -8.43
CA GLY A 85 -0.31 7.74 -9.59
C GLY A 85 1.04 8.43 -9.77
N CYS A 86 2.11 7.91 -9.15
CA CYS A 86 3.44 8.50 -9.22
C CYS A 86 4.18 8.15 -10.53
N GLY A 87 3.70 7.13 -11.24
CA GLY A 87 4.21 6.65 -12.52
C GLY A 87 3.95 7.58 -13.72
N GLY A 88 3.95 7.01 -14.93
CA GLY A 88 3.61 7.72 -16.16
C GLY A 88 4.41 9.01 -16.41
N GLU A 89 3.69 10.11 -16.65
CA GLU A 89 4.27 11.43 -16.94
C GLU A 89 5.02 12.06 -15.75
N PHE A 90 4.67 11.66 -14.53
CA PHE A 90 5.31 12.18 -13.32
C PHE A 90 6.63 11.48 -13.00
N ALA A 91 6.94 10.37 -13.67
CA ALA A 91 8.12 9.58 -13.44
C ALA A 91 9.20 9.84 -14.50
N ARG A 92 10.48 9.83 -14.10
CA ARG A 92 11.63 9.77 -15.04
C ARG A 92 12.67 8.75 -14.60
N THR A 93 13.38 8.14 -15.54
CA THR A 93 14.54 7.27 -15.24
C THR A 93 15.75 8.15 -14.93
N THR A 94 16.36 7.95 -13.78
CA THR A 94 17.50 8.76 -13.32
C THR A 94 18.81 7.98 -13.30
N ALA A 95 18.73 6.67 -13.18
CA ALA A 95 19.86 5.76 -13.31
C ALA A 95 19.41 4.43 -13.92
N ARG A 96 20.33 3.72 -14.58
CA ARG A 96 20.05 2.40 -15.15
C ARG A 96 21.29 1.50 -15.15
N VAL A 97 21.06 0.19 -15.16
CA VAL A 97 22.10 -0.82 -15.31
C VAL A 97 21.51 -2.07 -15.99
N THR A 98 22.30 -2.71 -16.84
CA THR A 98 21.97 -4.04 -17.38
C THR A 98 22.68 -5.11 -16.56
N VAL A 99 21.95 -6.13 -16.14
CA VAL A 99 22.44 -7.28 -15.37
C VAL A 99 22.38 -8.54 -16.24
N GLY A 100 23.45 -9.31 -16.23
CA GLY A 100 23.58 -10.46 -17.14
C GLY A 100 23.55 -10.03 -18.60
N ALA A 101 22.84 -10.80 -19.44
CA ALA A 101 22.81 -10.56 -20.88
C ALA A 101 21.87 -9.43 -21.31
N LYS A 102 20.73 -9.23 -20.61
CA LYS A 102 19.68 -8.31 -21.06
C LYS A 102 18.77 -7.71 -19.98
N THR A 103 18.83 -8.19 -18.74
CA THR A 103 17.89 -7.74 -17.70
C THR A 103 18.18 -6.29 -17.35
N LEU A 104 17.20 -5.42 -17.56
CA LEU A 104 17.36 -3.97 -17.38
C LEU A 104 16.80 -3.57 -16.02
N VAL A 105 17.57 -2.81 -15.26
CA VAL A 105 17.16 -2.21 -13.99
C VAL A 105 17.24 -0.70 -14.12
N GLU A 106 16.19 -0.02 -13.70
CA GLU A 106 16.07 1.44 -13.73
C GLU A 106 15.68 1.97 -12.35
N VAL A 107 16.29 3.09 -11.97
CA VAL A 107 15.76 3.94 -10.89
C VAL A 107 14.77 4.91 -11.53
N ARG A 108 13.52 4.83 -11.09
CA ARG A 108 12.45 5.75 -11.44
C ARG A 108 12.24 6.74 -10.30
N HIS A 109 12.06 8.01 -10.63
CA HIS A 109 11.85 9.08 -9.66
C HIS A 109 10.68 9.95 -10.09
N SER A 110 9.80 10.26 -9.13
CA SER A 110 8.74 11.24 -9.30
C SER A 110 8.99 12.45 -8.41
N LYS A 111 9.17 13.62 -9.05
CA LYS A 111 9.34 14.88 -8.32
C LYS A 111 8.04 15.27 -7.60
N THR A 112 6.90 15.03 -8.23
CA THR A 112 5.57 15.28 -7.66
C THR A 112 5.36 14.47 -6.37
N CYS A 113 5.72 13.18 -6.39
CA CYS A 113 5.58 12.32 -5.23
C CYS A 113 6.74 12.43 -4.24
N GLY A 114 7.87 13.08 -4.58
CA GLY A 114 9.05 13.12 -3.73
C GLY A 114 9.58 11.73 -3.36
N ALA A 115 9.54 10.82 -4.33
CA ALA A 115 9.81 9.40 -4.12
C ALA A 115 10.46 8.75 -5.33
N ALA A 116 11.16 7.64 -5.07
CA ALA A 116 11.79 6.82 -6.09
C ALA A 116 11.48 5.34 -5.88
N TRP A 117 11.53 4.57 -6.96
CA TRP A 117 11.37 3.12 -6.95
C TRP A 117 12.28 2.51 -8.02
N ALA A 118 12.57 1.23 -7.89
CA ALA A 118 13.26 0.50 -8.96
C ALA A 118 12.24 -0.21 -9.85
N ARG A 119 12.53 -0.25 -11.14
CA ARG A 119 11.87 -1.08 -12.13
C ARG A 119 12.87 -2.08 -12.67
N ILE A 120 12.46 -3.34 -12.81
CA ILE A 120 13.23 -4.38 -13.49
C ILE A 120 12.40 -4.90 -14.68
N THR A 121 13.01 -5.08 -15.84
CA THR A 121 12.36 -5.62 -17.04
C THR A 121 13.27 -6.62 -17.76
N GLN A 122 12.68 -7.42 -18.66
CA GLN A 122 13.40 -8.50 -19.36
C GLN A 122 14.04 -9.50 -18.38
N ALA A 123 13.39 -9.69 -17.23
CA ALA A 123 13.81 -10.55 -16.14
C ALA A 123 13.12 -11.91 -16.23
N ARG A 124 13.45 -12.79 -15.29
CA ARG A 124 12.78 -14.09 -15.09
C ARG A 124 12.03 -14.09 -13.77
N PRO A 125 10.93 -14.85 -13.67
CA PRO A 125 10.27 -15.09 -12.39
C PRO A 125 11.28 -15.51 -11.31
N GLY A 126 11.21 -14.86 -10.16
CA GLY A 126 12.14 -15.07 -9.03
C GLY A 126 13.39 -14.18 -9.02
N ASP A 127 13.68 -13.45 -10.09
CA ASP A 127 14.69 -12.39 -10.03
C ASP A 127 14.23 -11.31 -9.05
N THR A 128 15.17 -10.71 -8.31
CA THR A 128 14.84 -9.72 -7.28
C THR A 128 15.46 -8.37 -7.61
N VAL A 129 14.73 -7.31 -7.31
CA VAL A 129 15.22 -5.93 -7.38
C VAL A 129 15.02 -5.25 -6.04
N ARG A 130 15.98 -4.43 -5.64
CA ARG A 130 15.92 -3.63 -4.42
C ARG A 130 16.30 -2.20 -4.71
N ILE A 131 15.56 -1.26 -4.15
CA ILE A 131 15.93 0.14 -4.09
C ILE A 131 16.35 0.53 -2.67
N THR A 132 17.29 1.45 -2.57
CA THR A 132 17.72 2.07 -1.31
C THR A 132 17.77 3.58 -1.51
N GLY A 133 17.07 4.32 -0.64
CA GLY A 133 17.19 5.77 -0.49
C GLY A 133 18.27 6.15 0.52
N ALA A 134 18.54 7.45 0.67
CA ALA A 134 19.54 7.97 1.63
C ALA A 134 19.05 8.00 3.09
N GLY A 135 17.75 7.88 3.33
CA GLY A 135 17.17 7.88 4.68
C GLY A 135 17.51 6.63 5.50
N GLY A 136 17.23 6.69 6.80
CA GLY A 136 17.26 5.52 7.69
C GLY A 136 15.89 4.83 7.82
N GLY A 137 15.88 3.65 8.46
CA GLY A 137 14.64 2.94 8.82
C GLY A 137 14.04 2.08 7.70
N ALA A 138 12.96 1.36 8.01
CA ALA A 138 12.35 0.36 7.11
C ALA A 138 11.87 0.96 5.77
N GLY A 139 11.38 2.20 5.77
CA GLY A 139 10.92 2.89 4.55
C GLY A 139 12.02 3.33 3.59
N SER A 140 13.30 3.26 3.99
CA SER A 140 14.44 3.65 3.14
C SER A 140 14.89 2.55 2.17
N ARG A 141 14.40 1.32 2.34
CA ARG A 141 14.76 0.16 1.50
C ARG A 141 13.52 -0.61 1.16
N GLN A 142 13.31 -0.84 -0.12
CA GLN A 142 12.16 -1.59 -0.62
C GLN A 142 12.64 -2.62 -1.65
N SER A 143 11.99 -3.77 -1.70
CA SER A 143 12.34 -4.84 -2.63
C SER A 143 11.11 -5.30 -3.39
N GLY A 144 11.34 -5.83 -4.59
CA GLY A 144 10.35 -6.46 -5.45
C GLY A 144 10.92 -7.77 -5.99
N THR A 145 10.01 -8.70 -6.30
CA THR A 145 10.35 -9.98 -6.94
C THR A 145 9.57 -10.06 -8.23
N VAL A 146 10.26 -10.46 -9.29
CA VAL A 146 9.67 -10.64 -10.61
C VAL A 146 8.73 -11.83 -10.59
N ASP A 147 7.53 -11.64 -11.12
CA ASP A 147 6.51 -12.67 -11.29
C ASP A 147 6.48 -13.18 -12.74
N GLY A 148 5.31 -13.62 -13.20
CA GLY A 148 5.12 -14.19 -14.54
C GLY A 148 5.32 -13.20 -15.69
N ASP A 149 5.24 -11.89 -15.43
CA ASP A 149 5.21 -10.86 -16.48
C ASP A 149 6.61 -10.38 -16.92
N ALA A 150 7.67 -10.99 -16.38
CA ALA A 150 9.07 -10.68 -16.68
C ALA A 150 9.48 -9.22 -16.37
N ASP A 151 8.68 -8.52 -15.56
CA ASP A 151 8.98 -7.24 -14.95
C ASP A 151 8.51 -7.19 -13.48
N ALA A 152 8.96 -6.16 -12.77
CA ALA A 152 8.47 -5.84 -11.43
C ALA A 152 8.86 -4.41 -11.04
N TYR A 153 8.15 -3.91 -10.04
CA TYR A 153 8.44 -2.65 -9.36
C TYR A 153 8.72 -2.90 -7.88
N THR A 154 9.60 -2.09 -7.30
CA THR A 154 9.66 -1.99 -5.83
C THR A 154 8.59 -1.01 -5.35
N PRO A 155 8.12 -1.16 -4.10
CA PRO A 155 7.48 -0.03 -3.42
C PRO A 155 8.40 1.19 -3.36
N MET A 156 7.80 2.35 -3.13
CA MET A 156 8.50 3.64 -3.13
C MET A 156 9.35 3.85 -1.88
N VAL A 157 10.52 4.45 -2.08
CA VAL A 157 11.33 5.08 -1.03
C VAL A 157 11.22 6.59 -1.15
N PRO A 158 10.93 7.32 -0.06
CA PRO A 158 10.94 8.78 -0.09
C PRO A 158 12.36 9.30 -0.34
N VAL A 159 12.49 10.26 -1.25
CA VAL A 159 13.78 10.92 -1.55
C VAL A 159 13.55 12.40 -1.85
N THR A 160 14.48 13.25 -1.44
CA THR A 160 14.42 14.69 -1.78
C THR A 160 15.21 15.02 -3.06
N SER A 161 16.04 14.09 -3.54
CA SER A 161 16.77 14.18 -4.80
C SER A 161 16.85 12.81 -5.46
N PRO A 162 16.79 12.72 -6.80
CA PRO A 162 16.94 11.46 -7.52
C PRO A 162 18.29 10.76 -7.30
N THR A 163 19.34 11.51 -6.95
CA THR A 163 20.68 10.96 -6.68
C THR A 163 20.79 10.19 -5.36
N GLN A 164 19.76 10.28 -4.50
CA GLN A 164 19.72 9.56 -3.22
C GLN A 164 19.26 8.10 -3.38
N ALA A 165 18.75 7.75 -4.56
CA ALA A 165 18.20 6.43 -4.84
C ALA A 165 19.19 5.57 -5.63
N LYS A 166 19.40 4.34 -5.13
CA LYS A 166 20.21 3.32 -5.81
C LYS A 166 19.43 2.03 -5.93
N ALA A 167 19.42 1.45 -7.12
CA ALA A 167 18.81 0.16 -7.38
C ALA A 167 19.87 -0.93 -7.57
N CYS A 168 19.60 -2.13 -7.07
CA CYS A 168 20.39 -3.33 -7.31
C CYS A 168 19.44 -4.47 -7.67
N ALA A 169 19.81 -5.31 -8.62
CA ALA A 169 19.10 -6.57 -8.88
C ALA A 169 20.01 -7.77 -8.68
N THR A 170 19.41 -8.87 -8.25
CA THR A 170 20.04 -10.18 -8.15
C THR A 170 19.20 -11.14 -8.97
N LEU A 171 19.81 -11.68 -10.02
CA LEU A 171 19.17 -12.68 -10.86
C LEU A 171 19.23 -14.05 -10.20
N THR A 172 18.28 -14.91 -10.52
CA THR A 172 18.24 -16.33 -10.12
C THR A 172 19.49 -17.11 -10.55
N THR A 173 20.20 -16.63 -11.58
CA THR A 173 21.52 -17.15 -12.02
C THR A 173 22.68 -16.76 -11.09
N GLY A 174 22.43 -15.98 -10.04
CA GLY A 174 23.42 -15.45 -9.10
C GLY A 174 24.10 -14.15 -9.54
N GLN A 175 23.85 -13.68 -10.76
CA GLN A 175 24.41 -12.41 -11.24
C GLN A 175 23.80 -11.22 -10.51
N ARG A 176 24.65 -10.24 -10.13
CA ARG A 176 24.23 -9.06 -9.39
C ARG A 176 24.89 -7.80 -9.94
N ALA A 177 24.12 -6.74 -10.11
CA ALA A 177 24.65 -5.42 -10.40
C ALA A 177 23.76 -4.33 -9.80
N CYS A 178 24.33 -3.13 -9.68
CA CYS A 178 23.64 -1.96 -9.16
C CYS A 178 23.82 -0.76 -10.08
N THR A 179 22.87 0.16 -10.04
CA THR A 179 23.03 1.48 -10.65
C THR A 179 24.17 2.24 -9.95
N LYS A 180 24.84 3.13 -10.71
CA LYS A 180 25.88 4.00 -10.15
C LYS A 180 25.25 5.09 -9.28
#